data_AF-A0A961HRV1-F1
#
_entry.id   AF-A0A961HRV1-F1
#
_cell.length_a   1.000
_cell.length_b   1.000
_cell.length_c   1.000
_cell.angle_alpha   90.00
_cell.angle_beta   90.00
_cell.angle_gamma   90.00
#
_symmetry.space_group_name_H-M   'P 1'
#
loop_
_entity.id
_entity.type
_entity.pdbx_description
1 polymer ?
#
loop_
_entity_poly.entity_id
_entity_poly.type
_entity_poly.pdbx_seq_one_letter_code
_entity_poly.pdbx_strand_id
1 'polypeptide(L)' 'MARPKKGEIRTSDTVTFTMTIPRELAEAIEEIAQEEMRSRSNQIQWILQQEVERKKKAKGEN' A
#
# COMPACT_ATOMS: atom_id res chain seq x y z
N MET A 1 -29.34 -14.51 18.30
CA MET A 1 -28.23 -13.96 17.47
C MET A 1 -27.94 -14.96 16.36
N ALA A 2 -28.14 -14.59 15.10
CA ALA A 2 -27.95 -15.49 13.96
C ALA A 2 -26.45 -15.75 13.71
N ARG A 3 -26.08 -17.02 13.49
CA ARG A 3 -24.71 -17.42 13.14
C ARG A 3 -24.46 -17.11 11.66
N PRO A 4 -23.33 -16.48 11.29
CA PRO A 4 -23.01 -16.23 9.88
C PRO A 4 -22.82 -17.55 9.13
N LYS A 5 -23.29 -17.61 7.88
CA LYS A 5 -23.21 -18.80 7.02
C LYS A 5 -21.79 -18.99 6.50
N LYS A 6 -21.34 -20.24 6.43
CA LYS A 6 -20.04 -20.64 5.89
C LYS A 6 -19.96 -20.19 4.41
N GLY A 7 -19.22 -19.12 4.13
CA GLY A 7 -19.09 -18.55 2.79
C GLY A 7 -19.35 -17.05 2.67
N GLU A 8 -19.81 -16.37 3.72
CA GLU A 8 -19.74 -14.89 3.77
C GLU A 8 -18.28 -14.47 4.00
N ILE A 9 -17.47 -14.60 2.95
CA ILE A 9 -16.20 -13.90 2.87
C ILE A 9 -16.58 -12.43 2.81
N ARG A 10 -16.38 -11.73 3.93
CA ARG A 10 -16.35 -10.28 3.96
C ARG A 10 -15.35 -9.87 2.87
N THR A 11 -15.84 -9.39 1.73
CA THR A 11 -15.01 -8.84 0.67
C THR A 11 -14.40 -7.58 1.25
N SER A 12 -13.25 -7.73 1.90
CA SER A 12 -12.47 -6.59 2.37
C SER A 12 -12.08 -5.78 1.13
N ASP A 13 -12.36 -4.47 1.13
CA ASP A 13 -11.91 -3.55 0.07
C ASP A 13 -10.37 -3.43 0.02
N THR A 14 -9.69 -4.04 0.98
CA THR A 14 -8.24 -4.09 1.10
C THR A 14 -7.71 -5.50 0.91
N VAL A 15 -6.56 -5.60 0.22
CA VAL A 15 -5.83 -6.84 -0.01
C VAL A 15 -4.48 -6.74 0.71
N THR A 16 -4.10 -7.79 1.43
CA THR A 16 -2.75 -7.93 1.97
C THR A 16 -1.90 -8.75 1.01
N PHE A 17 -0.71 -8.27 0.69
CA PHE A 17 0.24 -8.99 -0.14
C PHE A 17 1.62 -8.93 0.51
N THR A 18 2.41 -9.98 0.27
CA THR A 18 3.80 -10.07 0.75
C THR A 18 4.72 -9.79 -0.43
N MET A 19 5.77 -8.99 -0.20
CA MET A 19 6.79 -8.70 -1.21
C MET A 19 8.19 -8.91 -0.63
N THR A 20 9.14 -9.22 -1.49
CA THR A 20 10.57 -9.21 -1.17
C THR A 20 11.21 -8.04 -1.89
N ILE A 21 11.90 -7.18 -1.15
CA ILE A 21 12.59 -6.00 -1.69
C ILE A 21 14.06 -6.00 -1.25
N PRO A 22 14.96 -5.32 -1.99
CA PRO A 22 16.33 -5.14 -1.56
C PRO A 22 16.42 -4.46 -0.20
N ARG A 23 17.41 -4.84 0.60
CA ARG A 23 17.62 -4.31 1.95
C ARG A 23 17.81 -2.80 1.96
N GLU A 24 18.67 -2.28 1.09
CA GLU A 24 18.96 -0.84 0.99
C GLU A 24 17.70 -0.02 0.73
N LEU A 25 16.80 -0.54 -0.12
CA LEU A 25 15.51 0.11 -0.39
C LEU A 25 14.60 0.07 0.84
N ALA A 26 14.57 -1.03 1.58
CA ALA A 26 13.79 -1.14 2.81
C ALA A 26 14.27 -0.15 3.88
N GLU A 27 15.59 0.01 4.02
CA GLU A 27 16.21 0.97 4.95
C GLU A 27 15.89 2.42 4.55
N ALA A 28 16.01 2.77 3.26
CA ALA A 28 15.66 4.10 2.77
C ALA A 28 14.17 4.43 2.97
N ILE A 29 13.27 3.47 2.72
CA ILE A 29 11.82 3.66 2.99
C ILE A 29 11.57 3.89 4.48
N GLU A 30 12.30 3.20 5.35
CA GLU A 30 12.17 3.34 6.79
C GLU A 30 12.65 4.69 7.30
N GLU A 31 13.79 5.18 6.81
CA GLU A 31 14.32 6.50 7.15
C GLU A 31 13.30 7.60 6.78
N ILE A 32 12.80 7.60 5.53
CA ILE A 32 11.81 8.57 5.08
C ILE A 32 10.51 8.45 5.89
N ALA A 33 10.07 7.23 6.21
CA ALA A 33 8.88 7.02 7.03
C ALA A 33 9.05 7.62 8.44
N GLN A 34 10.23 7.49 9.04
CA GLN A 34 10.54 8.08 10.34
C GLN A 34 10.56 9.61 10.28
N GLU A 35 11.24 10.19 9.28
CA GLU A 35 11.29 11.64 9.06
C GLU A 35 9.89 12.25 8.88
N GLU A 36 9.02 11.58 8.13
CA GLU A 36 7.65 12.05 7.88
C GLU A 36 6.65 11.65 8.97
N MET A 37 7.09 11.02 10.07
CA MET A 37 6.25 10.50 11.15
C MET A 37 5.11 9.58 10.65
N ARG A 38 5.43 8.71 9.68
CA ARG A 38 4.51 7.74 9.05
C ARG A 38 4.91 6.31 9.37
N SER A 39 3.94 5.40 9.28
CA SER A 39 4.25 3.97 9.28
C SER A 39 4.92 3.57 7.96
N ARG A 40 5.78 2.55 7.98
CA ARG A 40 6.41 2.00 6.78
C ARG A 40 5.39 1.64 5.70
N SER A 41 4.28 1.02 6.09
CA SER A 41 3.20 0.64 5.17
C SER A 41 2.54 1.87 4.54
N ASN A 42 2.26 2.91 5.32
CA ASN A 42 1.68 4.14 4.80
C ASN A 42 2.65 4.86 3.85
N GLN A 43 3.94 4.81 4.14
CA GLN A 43 4.95 5.40 3.25
C GLN A 43 5.05 4.66 1.92
N ILE A 44 5.05 3.33 1.94
CA ILE A 44 5.02 2.52 0.72
C ILE A 44 3.74 2.82 -0.08
N GLN A 45 2.59 2.89 0.59
CA GLN A 45 1.32 3.21 -0.07
C GLN A 45 1.34 4.61 -0.71
N TRP A 46 1.89 5.60 -0.01
CA TRP A 46 1.99 6.97 -0.52
C TRP A 46 2.88 7.05 -1.77
N ILE A 47 4.06 6.42 -1.74
CA ILE A 47 4.97 6.35 -2.89
C ILE A 47 4.27 5.70 -4.09
N LEU A 48 3.58 4.57 -3.88
CA LEU A 48 2.87 3.86 -4.95
C LEU A 48 1.73 4.71 -5.53
N GLN A 49 0.95 5.40 -4.69
CA GLN A 49 -0.11 6.30 -5.15
C GLN A 49 0.45 7.43 -6.02
N GLN A 50 1.52 8.08 -5.57
CA GLN A 50 2.18 9.14 -6.33
C GLN A 50 2.69 8.65 -7.68
N GLU A 51 3.28 7.45 -7.72
CA GLU A 51 3.79 6.88 -8.97
C GLU A 51 2.66 6.51 -9.95
N VAL A 52 1.56 5.95 -9.45
CA VAL A 52 0.36 5.66 -10.27
C VAL A 52 -0.23 6.94 -10.83
N GLU A 53 -0.39 7.99 -10.01
CA GLU A 53 -0.90 9.29 -10.46
C GLU A 53 0.02 9.95 -11.49
N ARG A 54 1.35 9.90 -11.29
CA ARG A 54 2.34 10.39 -12.25
C ARG A 54 2.19 9.68 -13.59
N LYS A 55 2.04 8.35 -13.59
CA LYS A 55 1.85 7.56 -14.82
C LYS A 55 0.51 7.84 -15.51
N LYS A 56 -0.58 8.00 -14.75
CA LYS A 56 -1.88 8.38 -15.31
C LYS A 56 -1.82 9.75 -16.00
N LYS A 57 -1.22 10.75 -15.33
CA LYS A 57 -0.99 12.08 -15.90
C LYS A 57 -0.13 12.03 -17.16
N ALA A 58 0.93 11.23 -17.17
CA ALA A 58 1.79 11.06 -18.34
C ALA A 58 1.09 10.38 -19.53
N LYS A 59 0.07 9.55 -19.27
CA LYS A 59 -0.74 8.88 -20.28
C LYS A 59 -1.96 9.68 -20.74
N GLY A 60 -2.20 10.87 -20.16
CA GLY A 60 -3.36 11.70 -20.49
C GLY A 60 -4.70 11.16 -19.98
N GLU A 61 -4.67 10.18 -19.07
CA GLU A 61 -5.88 9.66 -18.42
C GLU A 61 -6.15 10.49 -17.16
N ASN A 62 -7.20 11.32 -17.21
CA ASN A 62 -7.72 12.09 -16.07
C ASN A 62 -9.06 11.50 -15.63
#